data_AF-A0A1Q9F496-F1
#
_entry.id   AF-A0A1Q9F496-F1
#
_cell.length_a   1.000
_cell.length_b   1.000
_cell.length_c   1.000
_cell.angle_alpha   90.00
_cell.angle_beta   90.00
_cell.angle_gamma   90.00
#
_symmetry.space_group_name_H-M   'P 1'
#
loop_
_entity.id
_entity.type
_entity.pdbx_description
1 polymer ?
#
loop_
_entity_poly.entity_id
_entity_poly.type
_entity_poly.pdbx_seq_one_letter_code
_entity_poly.pdbx_strand_id
1 'polypeptide(L)'
;MAQVTLPIPALTRQDSSASEPRSCCRLGLGQLVLSAATFSAGYACGLSSTTLNASFVPSLSTIKLPDICPPCVQQPCSPCDQVAVPCPASQTSAAPAATGHIGISFDLRTTSATTTPGITSSMPLAATSEAIIVKVFAGGNGRLGNNIGQLLHGLAFALRMHADLVNLVASGGQLPQIFVLKNLTMSLPGAGEGPRNIPKECMQAAIGSRMKKEPNTYAGGFWTTRCDKVPAKEYHELALQYIWPLLKPEVKACLEGPDEAPGTEQQLTVHLRGNDLWNMGEFELMPKKPVNMEAGAHHWLWANPPCTMYEKIIREEGFTQVLIVTSPDRRHACVPWFENFRERTGLNVKITLQTNSLAEDFCTLARARNLVLSFSTLSNAAAIMSKRVKRVYLRQFALNSMMNCDIWPDLSMVQYSMPISEQHHEPFNNTYAGVTEWFQTYNMSLITRSPSCK
;
A
#
# COMPACT_ATOMS: atom_id res chain seq x y z
N MET A 1 -44.57 -28.77 -14.46
CA MET A 1 -44.14 -27.81 -13.42
C MET A 1 -44.52 -28.42 -12.08
N ALA A 2 -43.55 -28.99 -11.36
CA ALA A 2 -43.77 -29.60 -10.06
C ALA A 2 -43.21 -28.66 -8.98
N GLN A 3 -44.09 -28.16 -8.11
CA GLN A 3 -43.71 -27.39 -6.92
C GLN A 3 -43.33 -28.37 -5.81
N VAL A 4 -42.11 -28.23 -5.30
CA VAL A 4 -41.62 -28.92 -4.11
C VAL A 4 -41.61 -27.91 -2.97
N THR A 5 -42.43 -28.17 -1.95
CA THR A 5 -42.50 -27.39 -0.72
C THR A 5 -41.64 -28.08 0.34
N LEU A 6 -40.69 -27.34 0.93
CA LEU A 6 -39.86 -27.81 2.05
C LEU A 6 -40.35 -27.20 3.39
N PRO A 7 -40.30 -27.93 4.51
CA PRO A 7 -40.78 -27.44 5.80
C PRO A 7 -39.73 -26.61 6.54
N ILE A 8 -40.20 -25.55 7.21
CA ILE A 8 -39.45 -24.69 8.13
C ILE A 8 -39.64 -25.22 9.56
N PRO A 9 -38.58 -25.43 10.36
CA PRO A 9 -38.75 -25.74 11.78
C PRO A 9 -38.92 -24.48 12.62
N ALA A 10 -39.87 -24.55 13.56
CA ALA A 10 -40.21 -23.51 14.52
C ALA A 10 -39.12 -23.34 15.59
N LEU A 11 -38.74 -22.09 15.87
CA LEU A 11 -37.94 -21.71 17.02
C LEU A 11 -38.86 -21.18 18.12
N THR A 12 -38.87 -21.89 19.24
CA THR A 12 -39.56 -21.53 20.48
C THR A 12 -38.84 -20.39 21.19
N ARG A 13 -39.63 -19.35 21.50
CA ARG A 13 -39.27 -18.15 22.25
C ARG A 13 -39.37 -18.47 23.74
N GLN A 14 -38.33 -18.17 24.52
CA GLN A 14 -38.38 -18.22 25.98
C GLN A 14 -38.10 -16.80 26.50
N ASP A 15 -39.15 -16.14 26.95
CA ASP A 15 -39.10 -14.87 27.67
C ASP A 15 -38.89 -15.14 29.17
N SER A 16 -38.01 -14.39 29.82
CA SER A 16 -38.04 -14.20 31.27
C SER A 16 -37.54 -12.80 31.68
N SER A 17 -38.55 -11.97 31.95
CA SER A 17 -38.71 -11.07 33.11
C SER A 17 -37.54 -10.26 33.68
N ALA A 18 -37.81 -8.96 33.76
CA ALA A 18 -37.11 -7.90 34.50
C ALA A 18 -37.02 -8.08 36.02
N SER A 19 -36.00 -7.47 36.63
CA SER A 19 -36.13 -6.70 37.89
C SER A 19 -34.89 -5.80 38.14
N GLU A 20 -35.14 -4.50 38.30
CA GLU A 20 -34.30 -3.52 39.01
C GLU A 20 -34.77 -3.44 40.49
N PRO A 21 -34.25 -2.54 41.35
CA PRO A 21 -32.85 -2.27 41.73
C PRO A 21 -32.67 -2.31 43.28
N ARG A 22 -31.44 -2.29 43.80
CA ARG A 22 -31.09 -1.58 45.05
C ARG A 22 -29.58 -1.60 45.38
N SER A 23 -29.14 -0.43 45.82
CA SER A 23 -27.88 -0.04 46.44
C SER A 23 -27.52 -0.80 47.73
N CYS A 24 -26.23 -0.99 48.00
CA CYS A 24 -25.55 -0.48 49.21
C CYS A 24 -24.08 -0.94 49.29
N CYS A 25 -23.22 -0.02 49.76
CA CYS A 25 -21.83 -0.23 50.11
C CYS A 25 -21.61 -1.41 51.07
N ARG A 26 -20.54 -2.19 50.86
CA ARG A 26 -19.75 -2.78 51.95
C ARG A 26 -18.32 -3.07 51.49
N LEU A 27 -17.38 -2.41 52.15
CA LEU A 27 -15.97 -2.80 52.23
C LEU A 27 -15.87 -4.16 52.89
N GLY A 28 -15.19 -5.10 52.24
CA GLY A 28 -14.89 -6.42 52.79
C GLY A 28 -13.50 -6.84 52.34
N LEU A 29 -12.59 -6.96 53.31
CA LEU A 29 -11.30 -7.63 53.18
C LEU A 29 -11.51 -9.07 52.70
N GLY A 30 -10.83 -9.45 51.61
CA GLY A 30 -10.83 -10.81 51.07
C GLY A 30 -9.41 -11.36 50.98
N GLN A 31 -9.18 -12.44 51.72
CA GLN A 31 -7.98 -13.26 51.71
C GLN A 31 -7.64 -13.77 50.30
N LEU A 32 -6.35 -13.73 49.98
CA LEU A 32 -5.77 -14.38 48.80
C LEU A 32 -5.73 -15.91 49.04
N VAL A 33 -6.52 -16.67 48.28
CA VAL A 33 -6.36 -18.12 48.15
C VAL A 33 -5.54 -18.37 46.88
N LEU A 34 -4.29 -18.81 47.04
CA LEU A 34 -3.49 -19.37 45.96
C LEU A 34 -3.97 -20.80 45.66
N SER A 35 -4.52 -21.00 44.46
CA SER A 35 -4.70 -22.33 43.88
C SER A 35 -3.51 -22.62 42.97
N ALA A 36 -2.76 -23.68 43.28
CA ALA A 36 -1.70 -24.23 42.46
C ALA A 36 -2.32 -25.11 41.36
N ALA A 37 -2.10 -24.75 40.10
CA ALA A 37 -2.36 -25.63 38.96
C ALA A 37 -1.03 -26.21 38.46
N THR A 38 -0.90 -27.52 38.59
CA THR A 38 0.16 -28.35 38.02
C THR A 38 -0.01 -28.45 36.50
N PHE A 39 1.03 -28.09 35.74
CA PHE A 39 1.15 -28.41 34.33
C PHE A 39 2.36 -29.32 34.12
N SER A 40 2.10 -30.55 33.69
CA SER A 40 3.10 -31.55 33.33
C SER A 40 3.70 -31.22 31.96
N ALA A 41 4.99 -30.92 31.92
CA ALA A 41 5.77 -30.87 30.69
C ALA A 41 6.44 -32.22 30.45
N GLY A 42 5.97 -32.97 29.44
CA GLY A 42 6.66 -34.13 28.91
C GLY A 42 7.69 -33.70 27.88
N TYR A 43 8.97 -33.76 28.23
CA TYR A 43 10.09 -33.68 27.28
C TYR A 43 10.48 -35.10 26.85
N ALA A 44 10.44 -35.36 25.55
CA ALA A 44 11.06 -36.52 24.94
C ALA A 44 12.37 -36.09 24.26
N CYS A 45 13.48 -36.66 24.73
CA CYS A 45 14.81 -36.52 24.16
C CYS A 45 14.93 -37.30 22.85
N GLY A 46 15.44 -36.64 21.80
CA GLY A 46 15.95 -37.28 20.60
C GLY A 46 17.35 -36.74 20.31
N LEU A 47 18.37 -37.55 20.60
CA LEU A 47 19.78 -37.32 20.28
C LEU A 47 20.00 -37.53 18.78
N SER A 48 20.73 -36.62 18.14
CA SER A 48 21.57 -36.96 16.98
C SER A 48 22.77 -36.02 16.97
N SER A 49 23.93 -36.64 17.04
CA SER A 49 25.26 -36.05 16.97
C SER A 49 25.62 -35.72 15.52
N THR A 50 26.25 -34.57 15.31
CA THR A 50 27.33 -34.45 14.31
C THR A 50 28.24 -33.30 14.70
N THR A 51 29.49 -33.67 14.91
CA THR A 51 30.67 -32.84 15.15
C THR A 51 31.01 -32.01 13.92
N LEU A 52 31.43 -30.75 14.12
CA LEU A 52 32.44 -30.11 13.28
C LEU A 52 33.07 -28.90 14.01
N ASN A 53 34.40 -28.91 13.98
CA ASN A 53 35.34 -27.93 14.54
C ASN A 53 35.10 -26.51 14.01
N ALA A 54 35.29 -25.51 14.88
CA ALA A 54 36.12 -24.34 14.59
C ALA A 54 36.34 -23.51 15.86
N SER A 55 37.59 -23.45 16.29
CA SER A 55 38.08 -22.51 17.31
C SER A 55 38.07 -21.09 16.74
N PHE A 56 37.43 -20.14 17.42
CA PHE A 56 37.71 -18.71 17.22
C PHE A 56 37.44 -17.95 18.52
N VAL A 57 38.52 -17.42 19.09
CA VAL A 57 38.51 -16.42 20.17
C VAL A 57 38.43 -15.04 19.50
N PRO A 58 37.67 -14.09 20.07
CA PRO A 58 38.14 -12.72 20.01
C PRO A 58 38.20 -12.06 21.39
N SER A 59 39.37 -11.47 21.60
CA SER A 59 39.73 -10.52 22.63
C SER A 59 38.79 -9.29 22.61
N LEU A 60 38.28 -8.94 23.79
CA LEU A 60 37.69 -7.63 24.07
C LEU A 60 38.82 -6.59 24.14
N SER A 61 38.80 -5.62 23.24
CA SER A 61 39.58 -4.39 23.36
C SER A 61 38.63 -3.21 23.51
N THR A 62 38.80 -2.50 24.63
CA THR A 62 38.06 -1.31 25.04
C THR A 62 38.51 -0.12 24.21
N ILE A 63 37.62 0.44 23.39
CA ILE A 63 37.87 1.70 22.67
C ILE A 63 37.42 2.86 23.57
N LYS A 64 38.38 3.67 24.03
CA LYS A 64 38.13 4.99 24.62
C LYS A 64 37.91 6.01 23.49
N LEU A 65 36.80 6.72 23.52
CA LEU A 65 36.55 7.92 22.71
C LEU A 65 37.05 9.16 23.47
N PRO A 66 37.70 10.14 22.79
CA PRO A 66 38.05 11.41 23.42
C PRO A 66 36.91 12.43 23.35
N ASP A 67 36.63 13.05 24.49
CA ASP A 67 35.77 14.23 24.64
C ASP A 67 36.43 15.47 24.04
N ILE A 68 35.86 16.05 22.97
CA ILE A 68 36.14 17.44 22.57
C ILE A 68 34.85 18.07 22.02
N CYS A 69 34.22 18.93 22.81
CA CYS A 69 33.29 19.96 22.35
C CYS A 69 33.82 21.33 22.78
N PRO A 70 34.01 22.31 21.88
CA PRO A 70 34.20 23.70 22.27
C PRO A 70 32.84 24.41 22.47
N PRO A 71 32.77 25.42 23.36
CA PRO A 71 31.52 26.11 23.65
C PRO A 71 31.12 27.07 22.52
N CYS A 72 29.83 27.08 22.18
CA CYS A 72 29.23 28.06 21.29
C CYS A 72 29.07 29.41 22.01
N VAL A 73 29.66 30.45 21.43
CA VAL A 73 29.47 31.85 21.83
C VAL A 73 28.16 32.35 21.22
N GLN A 74 27.26 32.85 22.06
CA GLN A 74 26.03 33.52 21.64
C GLN A 74 26.33 34.95 21.18
N GLN A 75 25.90 35.32 19.98
CA GLN A 75 25.72 36.71 19.56
C GLN A 75 24.22 36.97 19.32
N PRO A 76 23.68 38.12 19.74
CA PRO A 76 22.28 38.47 19.51
C PRO A 76 22.06 39.07 18.12
N CYS A 77 21.07 38.53 17.39
CA CYS A 77 20.56 39.12 16.15
C CYS A 77 19.67 40.34 16.46
N SER A 78 19.87 41.43 15.73
CA SER A 78 18.99 42.62 15.70
C SER A 78 17.83 42.42 14.72
N PRO A 79 16.67 43.08 14.93
CA PRO A 79 15.50 42.91 14.07
C PRO A 79 15.59 43.76 12.78
N CYS A 80 15.20 43.16 11.65
CA CYS A 80 14.95 43.87 10.40
C CYS A 80 13.46 44.20 10.28
N ASP A 81 13.13 45.48 10.42
CA ASP A 81 11.92 46.10 9.87
C ASP A 81 12.04 46.23 8.35
N GLN A 82 11.08 45.73 7.56
CA GLN A 82 10.66 46.28 6.25
C GLN A 82 9.19 45.87 5.99
N VAL A 83 8.23 46.77 6.16
CA VAL A 83 7.62 47.66 5.14
C VAL A 83 6.90 46.91 4.02
N ALA A 84 5.57 46.94 4.09
CA ALA A 84 4.64 46.50 3.06
C ALA A 84 4.53 47.52 1.91
N VAL A 85 4.46 47.03 0.67
CA VAL A 85 4.03 47.79 -0.52
C VAL A 85 2.97 46.97 -1.27
N PRO A 86 1.84 47.57 -1.69
CA PRO A 86 0.72 46.85 -2.29
C PRO A 86 0.83 46.71 -3.83
N CYS A 87 0.00 45.80 -4.34
CA CYS A 87 -0.18 45.32 -5.71
C CYS A 87 -0.30 46.40 -6.81
N PRO A 88 -0.34 45.94 -8.07
CA PRO A 88 -1.62 46.12 -8.76
C PRO A 88 -2.13 44.88 -9.51
N ALA A 89 -3.46 44.84 -9.57
CA ALA A 89 -4.29 43.91 -10.29
C ALA A 89 -4.06 43.95 -11.81
N SER A 90 -4.26 42.81 -12.48
CA SER A 90 -4.58 42.77 -13.91
C SER A 90 -5.91 42.03 -14.09
N GLN A 91 -6.83 42.73 -14.77
CA GLN A 91 -8.13 42.27 -15.20
C GLN A 91 -8.07 41.75 -16.64
N THR A 92 -9.07 40.93 -16.99
CA THR A 92 -9.64 40.66 -18.34
C THR A 92 -8.76 39.90 -19.34
N SER A 93 -9.24 39.06 -20.24
CA SER A 93 -10.52 38.37 -20.53
C SER A 93 -10.26 37.63 -21.84
N ALA A 94 -10.77 36.40 -22.01
CA ALA A 94 -11.30 35.83 -23.27
C ALA A 94 -11.18 34.30 -23.31
N ALA A 95 -12.29 33.66 -23.63
CA ALA A 95 -12.43 32.32 -24.16
C ALA A 95 -13.60 32.35 -25.17
N PRO A 96 -13.81 31.33 -26.03
CA PRO A 96 -12.84 30.45 -26.67
C PRO A 96 -13.03 30.38 -28.20
N ALA A 97 -12.00 29.95 -28.93
CA ALA A 97 -12.12 29.53 -30.32
C ALA A 97 -12.49 28.03 -30.37
N ALA A 98 -13.56 27.72 -31.09
CA ALA A 98 -14.04 26.38 -31.35
C ALA A 98 -13.09 25.62 -32.29
N THR A 99 -12.68 24.41 -31.89
CA THR A 99 -12.03 23.44 -32.78
C THR A 99 -12.96 22.24 -32.95
N GLY A 100 -13.38 22.00 -34.19
CA GLY A 100 -14.23 20.88 -34.58
C GLY A 100 -13.51 19.55 -34.41
N HIS A 101 -14.20 18.59 -33.79
CA HIS A 101 -13.78 17.20 -33.73
C HIS A 101 -14.24 16.46 -34.98
N ILE A 102 -13.29 15.94 -35.75
CA ILE A 102 -13.50 14.91 -36.77
C ILE A 102 -13.69 13.59 -36.02
N GLY A 103 -14.92 13.07 -36.02
CA GLY A 103 -15.24 11.76 -35.47
C GLY A 103 -14.79 10.64 -36.40
N ILE A 104 -13.72 9.94 -36.04
CA ILE A 104 -13.38 8.63 -36.63
C ILE A 104 -14.02 7.58 -35.73
N SER A 105 -15.08 6.95 -36.22
CA SER A 105 -15.73 5.81 -35.59
C SER A 105 -14.86 4.57 -35.83
N PHE A 106 -14.33 3.98 -34.76
CA PHE A 106 -13.71 2.65 -34.80
C PHE A 106 -14.75 1.60 -34.42
N ASP A 107 -15.14 0.79 -35.39
CA ASP A 107 -16.03 -0.36 -35.22
C ASP A 107 -15.22 -1.52 -34.61
N LEU A 108 -15.25 -1.64 -33.28
CA LEU A 108 -14.67 -2.76 -32.54
C LEU A 108 -15.53 -4.00 -32.72
N ARG A 109 -15.35 -4.70 -33.84
CA ARG A 109 -15.79 -6.10 -33.96
C ARG A 109 -14.91 -6.97 -33.07
N THR A 110 -15.48 -7.37 -31.94
CA THR A 110 -14.99 -8.47 -31.09
C THR A 110 -14.97 -9.77 -31.87
N THR A 111 -13.81 -10.16 -32.40
CA THR A 111 -13.52 -11.56 -32.71
C THR A 111 -12.96 -12.22 -31.46
N SER A 112 -13.80 -12.99 -30.78
CA SER A 112 -13.41 -13.85 -29.68
C SER A 112 -12.58 -15.04 -30.21
N ALA A 113 -11.27 -14.87 -30.28
CA ALA A 113 -10.34 -15.98 -30.43
C ALA A 113 -9.66 -16.23 -29.08
N THR A 114 -10.22 -17.15 -28.30
CA THR A 114 -9.59 -17.69 -27.09
C THR A 114 -8.35 -18.49 -27.52
N THR A 115 -7.21 -17.81 -27.64
CA THR A 115 -5.92 -18.48 -27.83
C THR A 115 -5.24 -18.56 -26.47
N THR A 116 -5.28 -19.75 -25.87
CA THR A 116 -4.46 -20.08 -24.71
C THR A 116 -2.99 -19.92 -25.10
N PRO A 117 -2.12 -19.22 -24.34
CA PRO A 117 -0.70 -19.18 -24.64
C PRO A 117 -0.13 -20.59 -24.48
N GLY A 118 0.11 -21.25 -25.62
CA GLY A 118 0.82 -22.52 -25.67
C GLY A 118 2.28 -22.30 -25.30
N ILE A 119 2.76 -23.01 -24.28
CA ILE A 119 4.18 -23.14 -23.99
C ILE A 119 4.78 -23.98 -25.13
N THR A 120 5.27 -23.32 -26.18
CA THR A 120 5.89 -23.98 -27.33
C THR A 120 7.40 -24.14 -27.11
N SER A 121 7.86 -25.37 -27.25
CA SER A 121 9.29 -25.72 -27.41
C SER A 121 9.78 -25.20 -28.78
N SER A 122 10.76 -24.30 -28.77
CA SER A 122 11.23 -23.54 -29.96
C SER A 122 12.38 -24.23 -30.72
N MET A 123 12.33 -24.15 -32.05
CA MET A 123 13.45 -24.42 -32.97
C MET A 123 14.56 -23.37 -32.86
N PRO A 124 15.82 -23.67 -33.26
CA PRO A 124 16.96 -22.78 -33.07
C PRO A 124 16.98 -21.64 -34.11
N LEU A 125 16.84 -20.39 -33.63
CA LEU A 125 17.09 -19.18 -34.42
C LEU A 125 18.60 -18.98 -34.65
N ALA A 126 18.96 -18.54 -35.85
CA ALA A 126 20.32 -18.12 -36.20
C ALA A 126 20.74 -16.90 -35.35
N ALA A 127 21.91 -17.01 -34.71
CA ALA A 127 22.49 -15.98 -33.86
C ALA A 127 23.07 -14.82 -34.67
N THR A 128 22.83 -13.57 -34.27
CA THR A 128 23.84 -12.48 -34.34
C THR A 128 23.55 -11.26 -33.47
N SER A 129 22.44 -11.20 -32.72
CA SER A 129 22.28 -10.18 -31.68
C SER A 129 22.06 -10.85 -30.33
N GLU A 130 23.01 -10.70 -29.40
CA GLU A 130 22.89 -11.24 -28.04
C GLU A 130 21.55 -10.82 -27.42
N ALA A 131 20.86 -11.77 -26.78
CA ALA A 131 19.55 -11.55 -26.16
C ALA A 131 19.65 -10.55 -25.01
N ILE A 132 18.69 -9.62 -24.92
CA ILE A 132 18.50 -8.72 -23.79
C ILE A 132 17.73 -9.46 -22.71
N ILE A 133 18.33 -9.56 -21.52
CA ILE A 133 17.75 -10.28 -20.39
C ILE A 133 17.49 -9.29 -19.26
N VAL A 134 16.27 -9.27 -18.72
CA VAL A 134 15.93 -8.50 -17.52
C VAL A 134 15.68 -9.45 -16.35
N LYS A 135 16.51 -9.37 -15.31
CA LYS A 135 16.38 -10.12 -14.06
C LYS A 135 15.73 -9.22 -13.01
N VAL A 136 14.50 -9.55 -12.62
CA VAL A 136 13.74 -8.80 -11.61
C VAL A 136 13.79 -9.55 -10.29
N PHE A 137 14.54 -9.01 -9.33
CA PHE A 137 14.67 -9.58 -7.99
C PHE A 137 13.61 -8.96 -7.09
N ALA A 138 12.71 -9.80 -6.57
CA ALA A 138 11.72 -9.40 -5.58
C ALA A 138 11.89 -10.23 -4.31
N GLY A 139 11.59 -9.65 -3.15
CA GLY A 139 11.74 -10.31 -1.84
C GLY A 139 13.07 -10.04 -1.14
N GLY A 140 13.94 -9.20 -1.70
CA GLY A 140 15.22 -8.82 -1.09
C GLY A 140 15.11 -7.69 -0.05
N ASN A 141 14.20 -6.73 -0.26
CA ASN A 141 14.00 -5.58 0.62
C ASN A 141 12.56 -5.05 0.53
N GLY A 142 11.91 -4.85 1.68
CA GLY A 142 10.58 -4.23 1.79
C GLY A 142 9.41 -5.21 1.97
N ARG A 143 8.22 -4.65 2.15
CA ARG A 143 6.96 -5.38 2.37
C ARG A 143 6.30 -5.78 1.05
N LEU A 144 5.21 -6.55 1.12
CA LEU A 144 4.49 -7.07 -0.03
C LEU A 144 4.24 -6.03 -1.13
N GLY A 145 3.74 -4.84 -0.77
CA GLY A 145 3.51 -3.76 -1.74
C GLY A 145 4.77 -3.28 -2.46
N ASN A 146 5.91 -3.19 -1.76
CA ASN A 146 7.20 -2.84 -2.37
C ASN A 146 7.65 -3.91 -3.35
N ASN A 147 7.47 -5.18 -2.98
CA ASN A 147 7.89 -6.31 -3.80
C ASN A 147 7.02 -6.44 -5.06
N ILE A 148 5.70 -6.22 -4.97
CA ILE A 148 4.83 -6.15 -6.15
C ILE A 148 5.23 -4.96 -7.04
N GLY A 149 5.50 -3.80 -6.45
CA GLY A 149 6.01 -2.65 -7.19
C GLY A 149 7.31 -2.93 -7.93
N GLN A 150 8.27 -3.63 -7.30
CA GLN A 150 9.52 -4.07 -7.94
C GLN A 150 9.26 -4.97 -9.15
N LEU A 151 8.36 -5.94 -9.02
CA LEU A 151 7.97 -6.82 -10.11
C LEU A 151 7.41 -6.02 -11.30
N LEU A 152 6.48 -5.11 -11.02
CA LEU A 152 5.82 -4.31 -12.05
C LEU A 152 6.74 -3.28 -12.71
N HIS A 153 7.60 -2.61 -11.95
CA HIS A 153 8.62 -1.70 -12.49
C HIS A 153 9.63 -2.44 -13.37
N GLY A 154 10.05 -3.64 -12.97
CA GLY A 154 10.94 -4.49 -13.77
C GLY A 154 10.30 -4.98 -15.06
N LEU A 155 9.02 -5.38 -15.01
CA LEU A 155 8.26 -5.77 -16.19
C LEU A 155 8.05 -4.60 -17.17
N ALA A 156 7.70 -3.41 -16.68
CA ALA A 156 7.55 -2.22 -17.51
C ALA A 156 8.88 -1.82 -18.17
N PHE A 157 9.98 -1.89 -17.41
CA PHE A 157 11.32 -1.68 -17.98
C PHE A 157 11.63 -2.70 -19.08
N ALA A 158 11.37 -3.99 -18.84
CA ALA A 158 11.62 -5.04 -19.82
C ALA A 158 10.79 -4.87 -21.10
N LEU A 159 9.51 -4.52 -20.97
CA LEU A 159 8.64 -4.27 -22.12
C LEU A 159 9.18 -3.12 -22.98
N ARG A 160 9.52 -2.00 -22.35
CA ARG A 160 10.04 -0.80 -23.03
C ARG A 160 11.43 -0.96 -23.62
N MET A 161 12.20 -1.93 -23.12
CA MET A 161 13.50 -2.31 -23.64
C MET A 161 13.43 -3.35 -24.75
N HIS A 162 12.23 -3.82 -25.10
CA HIS A 162 12.03 -4.96 -26.01
C HIS A 162 12.84 -6.19 -25.58
N ALA A 163 12.90 -6.43 -24.26
CA ALA A 163 13.69 -7.51 -23.70
C ALA A 163 13.23 -8.87 -24.23
N ASP A 164 14.18 -9.71 -24.63
CA ASP A 164 13.89 -11.05 -25.15
C ASP A 164 13.35 -11.95 -24.04
N LEU A 165 13.95 -11.83 -22.85
CA LEU A 165 13.65 -12.66 -21.69
C LEU A 165 13.55 -11.83 -20.41
N VAL A 166 12.56 -12.17 -19.59
CA VAL A 166 12.39 -11.69 -18.22
C VAL A 166 12.51 -12.84 -17.25
N ASN A 167 13.44 -12.72 -16.31
CA ASN A 167 13.63 -13.66 -15.22
C ASN A 167 13.10 -13.04 -13.93
N LEU A 168 11.94 -13.51 -13.47
CA LEU A 168 11.40 -13.14 -12.17
C LEU A 168 12.00 -14.05 -11.09
N VAL A 169 12.80 -13.45 -10.21
CA VAL A 169 13.45 -14.11 -9.09
C VAL A 169 12.80 -13.59 -7.82
N ALA A 170 11.97 -14.42 -7.18
CA ALA A 170 11.35 -14.07 -5.92
C ALA A 170 11.97 -14.89 -4.78
N SER A 171 12.88 -14.30 -4.04
CA SER A 171 13.74 -15.04 -3.09
C SER A 171 13.38 -14.85 -1.62
N GLY A 172 12.21 -14.30 -1.28
CA GLY A 172 11.79 -14.19 0.12
C GLY A 172 10.72 -13.13 0.42
N GLY A 173 10.71 -12.70 1.68
CA GLY A 173 9.79 -11.68 2.19
C GLY A 173 8.33 -12.13 2.26
N GLN A 174 7.41 -11.21 1.99
CA GLN A 174 5.97 -11.44 2.10
C GLN A 174 5.32 -11.95 0.79
N LEU A 175 6.06 -11.98 -0.32
CA LEU A 175 5.52 -12.47 -1.60
C LEU A 175 4.97 -13.90 -1.56
N PRO A 176 5.63 -14.87 -0.89
CA PRO A 176 5.11 -16.24 -0.81
C PRO A 176 3.77 -16.35 -0.05
N GLN A 177 3.32 -15.30 0.65
CA GLN A 177 2.00 -15.29 1.27
C GLN A 177 0.88 -15.15 0.22
N ILE A 178 1.17 -14.55 -0.95
CA ILE A 178 0.18 -14.25 -1.98
C ILE A 178 0.44 -14.98 -3.30
N PHE A 179 1.70 -15.30 -3.61
CA PHE A 179 2.09 -15.85 -4.90
C PHE A 179 2.74 -17.22 -4.78
N VAL A 180 2.56 -18.04 -5.81
CA VAL A 180 3.32 -19.27 -6.05
C VAL A 180 4.51 -18.92 -6.94
N LEU A 181 5.55 -18.35 -6.33
CA LEU A 181 6.73 -17.93 -7.10
C LEU A 181 7.77 -19.03 -7.09
N LYS A 182 8.00 -19.57 -8.29
CA LYS A 182 9.24 -20.25 -8.66
C LYS A 182 10.02 -19.31 -9.56
N ASN A 183 11.35 -19.48 -9.67
CA ASN A 183 12.13 -18.76 -10.66
C ASN A 183 11.47 -18.93 -12.02
N LEU A 184 10.94 -17.84 -12.57
CA LEU A 184 10.11 -17.86 -13.76
C LEU A 184 10.81 -17.07 -14.85
N THR A 185 11.06 -17.74 -15.97
CA THR A 185 11.53 -17.11 -17.20
C THR A 185 10.35 -16.99 -18.15
N MET A 186 10.13 -15.80 -18.69
CA MET A 186 9.08 -15.52 -19.67
C MET A 186 9.61 -14.62 -20.78
N SER A 187 8.95 -14.64 -21.93
CA SER A 187 9.16 -13.68 -23.00
C SER A 187 8.00 -12.68 -23.02
N LEU A 188 8.29 -11.43 -23.40
CA LEU A 188 7.30 -10.36 -23.53
C LEU A 188 6.94 -10.12 -25.02
N PRO A 189 5.74 -9.60 -25.32
CA PRO A 189 5.37 -9.16 -26.66
C PRO A 189 6.39 -8.17 -27.22
N GLY A 190 6.74 -8.33 -28.50
CA GLY A 190 7.73 -7.49 -29.17
C GLY A 190 9.18 -7.78 -28.73
N ALA A 191 9.44 -8.91 -28.06
CA ALA A 191 10.77 -9.42 -27.79
C ALA A 191 11.60 -9.50 -29.08
N GLY A 192 12.75 -8.82 -29.11
CA GLY A 192 13.64 -8.79 -30.27
C GLY A 192 13.14 -7.95 -31.47
N GLU A 193 11.91 -7.43 -31.41
CA GLU A 193 11.29 -6.64 -32.47
C GLU A 193 11.38 -5.14 -32.12
N GLY A 194 12.49 -4.49 -32.50
CA GLY A 194 12.61 -3.03 -32.37
C GLY A 194 14.05 -2.51 -32.38
N PRO A 195 14.24 -1.21 -32.63
CA PRO A 195 15.53 -0.57 -32.41
C PRO A 195 15.88 -0.69 -30.93
N ARG A 196 17.08 -1.22 -30.62
CA ARG A 196 17.61 -1.42 -29.26
C ARG A 196 17.96 -0.11 -28.53
N ASN A 197 17.27 0.97 -28.87
CA ASN A 197 17.46 2.28 -28.26
C ASN A 197 16.69 2.32 -26.94
N ILE A 198 17.41 2.62 -25.87
CA ILE A 198 16.85 2.75 -24.53
C ILE A 198 15.98 4.02 -24.50
N PRO A 199 14.67 3.92 -24.17
CA PRO A 199 13.83 5.10 -24.03
C PRO A 199 14.42 6.07 -23.01
N LYS A 200 14.30 7.38 -23.25
CA LYS A 200 14.94 8.40 -22.42
C LYS A 200 14.49 8.29 -20.96
N GLU A 201 13.21 8.01 -20.75
CA GLU A 201 12.58 7.80 -19.46
C GLU A 201 13.07 6.54 -18.73
N CYS A 202 13.66 5.57 -19.44
CA CYS A 202 14.23 4.36 -18.87
C CYS A 202 15.76 4.42 -18.74
N MET A 203 16.41 5.48 -19.21
CA MET A 203 17.88 5.56 -19.27
C MET A 203 18.53 5.42 -17.89
N GLN A 204 17.98 6.09 -16.87
CA GLN A 204 18.50 5.97 -15.50
C GLN A 204 18.36 4.54 -14.96
N ALA A 205 17.22 3.89 -15.21
CA ALA A 205 16.99 2.49 -14.86
C ALA A 205 17.95 1.54 -15.58
N ALA A 206 18.21 1.76 -16.86
CA ALA A 206 19.15 0.96 -17.62
C ALA A 206 20.58 1.10 -17.09
N ILE A 207 21.04 2.33 -16.84
CA ILE A 207 22.38 2.58 -16.28
C ILE A 207 22.52 1.94 -14.90
N GLY A 208 21.51 2.11 -14.03
CA GLY A 208 21.54 1.60 -12.66
C GLY A 208 21.39 0.09 -12.55
N SER A 209 20.77 -0.56 -13.53
CA SER A 209 20.54 -2.01 -13.52
C SER A 209 21.50 -2.82 -14.42
N ARG A 210 22.32 -2.19 -15.26
CA ARG A 210 23.21 -2.93 -16.17
C ARG A 210 24.25 -3.75 -15.41
N MET A 211 24.35 -5.05 -15.71
CA MET A 211 25.35 -5.92 -15.12
C MET A 211 26.72 -5.74 -15.80
N LYS A 212 27.77 -5.47 -15.00
CA LYS A 212 29.14 -5.28 -15.52
C LYS A 212 29.71 -6.50 -16.26
N LYS A 213 29.36 -7.71 -15.83
CA LYS A 213 29.86 -8.97 -16.38
C LYS A 213 28.99 -9.54 -17.51
N GLU A 214 27.77 -9.04 -17.66
CA GLU A 214 26.79 -9.51 -18.63
C GLU A 214 26.18 -8.27 -19.31
N PRO A 215 26.82 -7.73 -20.37
CA PRO A 215 26.52 -6.39 -20.89
C PRO A 215 25.11 -6.21 -21.45
N ASN A 216 24.43 -7.32 -21.77
CA ASN A 216 23.04 -7.39 -22.25
C ASN A 216 22.06 -7.87 -21.16
N THR A 217 22.53 -8.02 -19.92
CA THR A 217 21.69 -8.35 -18.77
C THR A 217 21.50 -7.13 -17.88
N TYR A 218 20.25 -6.90 -17.51
CA TYR A 218 19.83 -5.88 -16.56
C TYR A 218 19.30 -6.56 -15.29
N ALA A 219 19.86 -6.22 -14.15
CA ALA A 219 19.55 -6.75 -12.84
C ALA A 219 19.65 -5.63 -11.81
N GLY A 220 18.61 -5.40 -11.01
CA GLY A 220 18.69 -4.38 -9.99
C GLY A 220 17.43 -4.17 -9.17
N GLY A 221 17.53 -3.25 -8.21
CA GLY A 221 16.40 -2.80 -7.40
C GLY A 221 15.50 -1.86 -8.19
N PHE A 222 14.61 -2.40 -9.01
CA PHE A 222 13.60 -1.63 -9.76
C PHE A 222 12.62 -0.84 -8.86
N TRP A 223 12.75 -0.99 -7.53
CA TRP A 223 12.08 -0.14 -6.55
C TRP A 223 12.55 1.31 -6.61
N THR A 224 13.87 1.52 -6.60
CA THR A 224 14.48 2.85 -6.53
C THR A 224 14.80 3.41 -7.90
N THR A 225 15.14 2.54 -8.86
CA THR A 225 15.55 2.93 -10.21
C THR A 225 14.62 2.28 -11.21
N ARG A 226 13.69 3.06 -11.76
CA ARG A 226 12.64 2.60 -12.68
C ARG A 226 12.48 3.58 -13.84
N CYS A 227 11.71 3.18 -14.85
CA CYS A 227 11.33 4.13 -15.89
C CYS A 227 10.43 5.22 -15.32
N ASP A 228 10.68 6.46 -15.74
CA ASP A 228 9.84 7.60 -15.39
C ASP A 228 8.55 7.61 -16.22
N LYS A 229 7.48 8.19 -15.64
CA LYS A 229 6.21 8.47 -16.35
C LYS A 229 5.58 7.25 -17.05
N VAL A 230 5.78 6.05 -16.52
CA VAL A 230 5.06 4.86 -17.00
C VAL A 230 3.57 5.01 -16.68
N PRO A 231 2.67 4.95 -17.67
CA PRO A 231 1.22 5.04 -17.45
C PRO A 231 0.69 4.00 -16.46
N ALA A 232 -0.25 4.40 -15.59
CA ALA A 232 -0.86 3.46 -14.65
C ALA A 232 -1.56 2.28 -15.33
N LYS A 233 -2.18 2.53 -16.50
CA LYS A 233 -2.79 1.47 -17.34
C LYS A 233 -1.79 0.40 -17.79
N GLU A 234 -0.54 0.76 -18.07
CA GLU A 234 0.50 -0.19 -18.49
C GLU A 234 0.86 -1.12 -17.31
N TYR A 235 0.99 -0.56 -16.10
CA TYR A 235 1.18 -1.38 -14.90
C TYR A 235 -0.01 -2.32 -14.64
N HIS A 236 -1.24 -1.84 -14.84
CA HIS A 236 -2.45 -2.65 -14.70
C HIS A 236 -2.47 -3.82 -15.69
N GLU A 237 -2.20 -3.58 -16.96
CA GLU A 237 -2.12 -4.60 -18.00
C GLU A 237 -1.03 -5.65 -17.69
N LEU A 238 0.18 -5.18 -17.35
CA LEU A 238 1.28 -6.07 -16.95
C LEU A 238 0.94 -6.89 -15.71
N ALA A 239 0.27 -6.28 -14.73
CA ALA A 239 -0.18 -6.96 -13.52
C ALA A 239 -1.17 -8.08 -13.85
N LEU A 240 -2.18 -7.80 -14.66
CA LEU A 240 -3.18 -8.80 -15.04
C LEU A 240 -2.61 -9.92 -15.91
N GLN A 241 -1.68 -9.59 -16.81
CA GLN A 241 -1.12 -10.55 -17.75
C GLN A 241 -0.04 -11.44 -17.14
N TYR A 242 0.87 -10.87 -16.34
CA TYR A 242 2.07 -11.58 -15.89
C TYR A 242 2.11 -11.88 -14.39
N ILE A 243 1.46 -11.07 -13.56
CA ILE A 243 1.50 -11.23 -12.10
C ILE A 243 0.27 -11.99 -11.58
N TRP A 244 -0.92 -11.70 -12.10
CA TRP A 244 -2.17 -12.37 -11.71
C TRP A 244 -2.11 -13.91 -11.86
N PRO A 245 -1.53 -14.48 -12.93
CA PRO A 245 -1.42 -15.93 -13.05
C PRO A 245 -0.55 -16.58 -11.97
N LEU A 246 0.29 -15.81 -11.29
CA LEU A 246 1.20 -16.27 -10.24
C LEU A 246 0.54 -16.28 -8.85
N LEU A 247 -0.69 -15.76 -8.74
CA LEU A 247 -1.43 -15.76 -7.48
C LEU A 247 -1.67 -17.18 -6.99
N LYS A 248 -1.59 -17.35 -5.67
CA LYS A 248 -2.03 -18.57 -5.00
C LYS A 248 -3.51 -18.85 -5.27
N PRO A 249 -3.92 -20.12 -5.41
CA PRO A 249 -5.31 -20.48 -5.68
C PRO A 249 -6.31 -19.84 -4.70
N GLU A 250 -5.99 -19.80 -3.42
CA GLU A 250 -6.84 -19.20 -2.37
C GLU A 250 -7.00 -17.68 -2.52
N VAL A 251 -5.93 -16.97 -2.88
CA VAL A 251 -6.01 -15.51 -3.11
C VAL A 251 -6.76 -15.23 -4.40
N LYS A 252 -6.48 -16.01 -5.46
CA LYS A 252 -7.18 -15.89 -6.73
C LYS A 252 -8.68 -16.15 -6.57
N ALA A 253 -9.06 -17.21 -5.86
CA ALA A 253 -10.45 -17.51 -5.54
C ALA A 253 -11.11 -16.39 -4.74
N CYS A 254 -10.39 -15.79 -3.79
CA CYS A 254 -10.87 -14.62 -3.07
C CYS A 254 -11.14 -13.44 -4.03
N LEU A 255 -10.21 -13.11 -4.93
CA LEU A 255 -10.37 -12.00 -5.88
C LEU A 255 -11.44 -12.24 -6.95
N GLU A 256 -11.63 -13.48 -7.37
CA GLU A 256 -12.60 -13.91 -8.39
C GLU A 256 -13.98 -14.25 -7.83
N GLY A 257 -14.11 -14.41 -6.50
CA GLY A 257 -15.37 -14.71 -5.84
C GLY A 257 -16.47 -13.67 -6.13
N PRO A 258 -17.75 -14.00 -5.93
CA PRO A 258 -18.87 -13.15 -6.31
C PRO A 258 -18.72 -11.74 -5.76
N ASP A 259 -19.31 -10.76 -6.45
CA ASP A 259 -19.42 -9.41 -5.91
C ASP A 259 -19.97 -9.46 -4.49
N GLU A 260 -19.39 -8.65 -3.61
CA GLU A 260 -19.88 -8.51 -2.25
C GLU A 260 -21.37 -8.09 -2.25
N ALA A 261 -22.03 -8.34 -1.12
CA ALA A 261 -23.46 -8.14 -0.92
C ALA A 261 -23.96 -6.76 -1.45
N PRO A 262 -25.27 -6.65 -1.78
CA PRO A 262 -25.87 -5.38 -2.19
C PRO A 262 -25.41 -4.21 -1.31
N GLY A 263 -24.95 -3.11 -1.94
CA GLY A 263 -24.49 -1.90 -1.24
C GLY A 263 -22.97 -1.64 -1.29
N THR A 264 -22.18 -2.48 -1.96
CA THR A 264 -20.73 -2.27 -2.14
C THR A 264 -20.37 -0.97 -2.86
N GLU A 265 -21.26 -0.47 -3.73
CA GLU A 265 -21.11 0.85 -4.36
C GLU A 265 -21.10 2.00 -3.36
N GLN A 266 -21.77 1.83 -2.22
CA GLN A 266 -21.86 2.81 -1.14
C GLN A 266 -20.81 2.59 -0.04
N GLN A 267 -19.93 1.60 -0.21
CA GLN A 267 -18.83 1.33 0.70
C GLN A 267 -17.54 1.99 0.23
N LEU A 268 -16.89 2.74 1.12
CA LEU A 268 -15.52 3.19 0.98
C LEU A 268 -14.57 2.24 1.71
N THR A 269 -13.60 1.69 1.01
CA THR A 269 -12.52 0.91 1.64
C THR A 269 -11.32 1.81 1.87
N VAL A 270 -10.84 1.89 3.12
CA VAL A 270 -9.69 2.72 3.51
C VAL A 270 -8.60 1.81 4.05
N HIS A 271 -7.41 1.86 3.43
CA HIS A 271 -6.23 1.20 3.99
C HIS A 271 -5.49 2.13 4.95
N LEU A 272 -5.35 1.76 6.22
CA LEU A 272 -4.54 2.47 7.20
C LEU A 272 -3.26 1.67 7.51
N ARG A 273 -2.10 2.25 7.23
CA ARG A 273 -0.81 1.60 7.48
C ARG A 273 -0.42 1.81 8.95
N GLY A 274 -0.51 0.81 9.83
CA GLY A 274 -0.12 0.95 11.25
C GLY A 274 1.36 0.59 11.48
N ASN A 275 1.59 -0.69 11.77
CA ASN A 275 2.86 -1.40 11.90
C ASN A 275 4.15 -0.56 11.83
N ASP A 276 4.65 -0.27 10.63
CA ASP A 276 6.00 0.27 10.41
C ASP A 276 6.08 1.80 10.31
N LEU A 277 4.96 2.51 10.44
CA LEU A 277 4.98 3.97 10.36
C LEU A 277 5.72 4.63 11.52
N TRP A 278 5.73 3.97 12.67
CA TRP A 278 6.19 4.56 13.93
C TRP A 278 7.66 4.29 14.24
N ASN A 279 8.47 3.95 13.22
CA ASN A 279 9.90 3.61 13.32
C ASN A 279 10.23 2.61 14.44
N MET A 280 9.25 1.77 14.81
CA MET A 280 9.42 0.69 15.76
C MET A 280 9.89 -0.52 14.98
N GLY A 281 10.97 -1.16 15.44
CA GLY A 281 11.45 -2.40 14.83
C GLY A 281 10.31 -3.44 14.80
N GLU A 282 10.31 -4.37 13.85
CA GLU A 282 9.26 -5.38 13.71
C GLU A 282 9.02 -6.17 15.02
N PHE A 283 10.08 -6.36 15.82
CA PHE A 283 10.03 -6.99 17.14
C PHE A 283 9.45 -6.10 18.26
N GLU A 284 9.42 -4.79 18.08
CA GLU A 284 8.80 -3.80 18.97
C GLU A 284 7.32 -3.55 18.63
N LEU A 285 6.83 -4.15 17.54
CA LEU A 285 5.42 -4.14 17.14
C LEU A 285 4.54 -5.07 17.95
N MET A 286 5.07 -5.67 19.02
CA MET A 286 4.23 -6.38 19.97
C MET A 286 3.15 -5.43 20.51
N PRO A 287 1.86 -5.82 20.50
CA PRO A 287 0.72 -4.97 20.85
C PRO A 287 0.83 -4.24 22.19
N LYS A 288 1.71 -4.72 23.08
CA LYS A 288 1.82 -4.29 24.47
C LYS A 288 2.85 -3.20 24.74
N LYS A 289 3.77 -2.89 23.80
CA LYS A 289 4.73 -1.79 24.03
C LYS A 289 4.06 -0.46 23.69
N PRO A 290 3.87 0.46 24.66
CA PRO A 290 3.32 1.77 24.37
C PRO A 290 4.29 2.55 23.48
N VAL A 291 3.74 3.34 22.57
CA VAL A 291 4.51 4.29 21.77
C VAL A 291 4.98 5.41 22.69
N ASN A 292 6.27 5.74 22.68
CA ASN A 292 6.76 6.91 23.40
C ASN A 292 6.27 8.16 22.67
N MET A 293 5.20 8.77 23.19
CA MET A 293 4.52 9.89 22.52
C MET A 293 5.39 11.14 22.37
N GLU A 294 6.46 11.27 23.16
CA GLU A 294 7.45 12.35 23.09
C GLU A 294 8.60 12.07 22.13
N ALA A 295 8.70 10.86 21.57
CA ALA A 295 9.74 10.54 20.61
C ALA A 295 9.56 11.31 19.31
N GLY A 296 10.69 11.69 18.69
CA GLY A 296 10.72 12.35 17.39
C GLY A 296 10.05 11.49 16.32
N ALA A 297 9.11 12.09 15.60
CA ALA A 297 8.34 11.46 14.56
C ALA A 297 9.14 11.30 13.27
N HIS A 298 9.03 10.13 12.64
CA HIS A 298 9.61 9.91 11.33
C HIS A 298 8.88 10.76 10.26
N HIS A 299 9.63 11.41 9.37
CA HIS A 299 9.05 12.33 8.37
C HIS A 299 7.98 11.68 7.47
N TRP A 300 8.03 10.36 7.25
CA TRP A 300 7.00 9.61 6.51
C TRP A 300 5.62 9.58 7.18
N LEU A 301 5.51 9.83 8.48
CA LEU A 301 4.21 9.90 9.16
C LEU A 301 3.34 11.00 8.56
N TRP A 302 3.93 12.17 8.32
CA TRP A 302 3.29 13.32 7.67
C TRP A 302 2.90 13.08 6.21
N ALA A 303 3.44 12.04 5.58
CA ALA A 303 3.08 11.74 4.19
C ALA A 303 1.69 11.11 4.04
N ASN A 304 1.14 10.54 5.12
CA ASN A 304 -0.18 9.92 5.13
C ASN A 304 -1.30 10.97 5.14
N PRO A 305 -2.48 10.63 4.59
CA PRO A 305 -3.66 11.49 4.70
C PRO A 305 -4.10 11.67 6.17
N PRO A 306 -4.42 12.91 6.61
CA PRO A 306 -5.05 13.16 7.90
C PRO A 306 -6.46 12.56 7.93
N CYS A 307 -7.00 12.34 9.13
CA CYS A 307 -8.29 11.70 9.31
C CYS A 307 -9.44 12.51 8.70
N THR A 308 -9.32 13.85 8.72
CA THR A 308 -10.27 14.77 8.11
C THR A 308 -10.30 14.69 6.58
N MET A 309 -9.26 14.17 5.91
CA MET A 309 -9.35 13.87 4.47
C MET A 309 -10.33 12.72 4.21
N TYR A 310 -10.28 11.65 5.02
CA TYR A 310 -11.22 10.55 4.87
C TYR A 310 -12.65 11.02 5.16
N GLU A 311 -12.84 11.86 6.18
CA GLU A 311 -14.14 12.50 6.46
C GLU A 311 -14.67 13.27 5.24
N LYS A 312 -13.81 14.08 4.64
CA LYS A 312 -14.15 14.87 3.47
C LYS A 312 -14.59 13.98 2.31
N ILE A 313 -13.86 12.89 2.02
CA ILE A 313 -14.25 11.92 0.99
C ILE A 313 -15.62 11.31 1.30
N ILE A 314 -15.85 10.88 2.55
CA ILE A 314 -17.12 10.28 2.99
C ILE A 314 -18.28 11.25 2.76
N ARG A 315 -18.12 12.53 3.13
CA ARG A 315 -19.14 13.59 2.96
C ARG A 315 -19.40 13.93 1.50
N GLU A 316 -18.34 14.15 0.72
CA GLU A 316 -18.47 14.59 -0.68
C GLU A 316 -19.04 13.52 -1.59
N GLU A 317 -18.67 12.26 -1.36
CA GLU A 317 -19.11 11.13 -2.19
C GLU A 317 -20.37 10.43 -1.65
N GLY A 318 -20.83 10.82 -0.46
CA GLY A 318 -22.07 10.30 0.14
C GLY A 318 -21.97 8.82 0.56
N PHE A 319 -20.80 8.36 0.98
CA PHE A 319 -20.62 6.98 1.44
C PHE A 319 -21.38 6.72 2.74
N THR A 320 -22.13 5.61 2.78
CA THR A 320 -22.92 5.20 3.96
C THR A 320 -22.23 4.10 4.76
N GLN A 321 -21.21 3.46 4.17
CA GLN A 321 -20.43 2.40 4.78
C GLN A 321 -18.95 2.66 4.57
N VAL A 322 -18.13 2.39 5.58
CA VAL A 322 -16.68 2.50 5.50
C VAL A 322 -16.06 1.25 6.09
N LEU A 323 -15.25 0.57 5.29
CA LEU A 323 -14.43 -0.55 5.71
C LEU A 323 -13.00 -0.07 5.89
N ILE A 324 -12.53 -0.06 7.12
CA ILE A 324 -11.14 0.26 7.47
C ILE A 324 -10.35 -1.04 7.51
N VAL A 325 -9.36 -1.16 6.63
CA VAL A 325 -8.38 -2.25 6.64
C VAL A 325 -7.10 -1.72 7.27
N THR A 326 -6.73 -2.25 8.42
CA THR A 326 -5.51 -1.86 9.12
C THR A 326 -4.80 -3.09 9.66
N SER A 327 -3.53 -2.92 9.99
CA SER A 327 -2.76 -3.97 10.63
C SER A 327 -3.28 -4.36 12.02
N PRO A 328 -3.00 -5.59 12.50
CA PRO A 328 -3.45 -6.10 13.80
C PRO A 328 -3.08 -5.25 15.02
N ASP A 329 -2.02 -4.45 14.93
CA ASP A 329 -1.59 -3.56 16.01
C ASP A 329 -2.51 -2.33 16.19
N ARG A 330 -3.33 -2.00 15.17
CA ARG A 330 -4.31 -0.90 15.18
C ARG A 330 -3.70 0.46 15.52
N ARG A 331 -2.39 0.65 15.29
CA ARG A 331 -1.65 1.84 15.76
C ARG A 331 -1.81 3.09 14.91
N HIS A 332 -2.50 3.05 13.78
CA HIS A 332 -2.65 4.25 12.95
C HIS A 332 -3.50 5.31 13.67
N ALA A 333 -3.08 6.59 13.64
CA ALA A 333 -3.72 7.70 14.38
C ALA A 333 -5.23 7.88 14.11
N CYS A 334 -5.68 7.48 12.92
CA CYS A 334 -7.10 7.51 12.55
C CYS A 334 -7.95 6.34 13.03
N VAL A 335 -7.38 5.27 13.59
CA VAL A 335 -8.20 4.16 14.13
C VAL A 335 -9.14 4.64 15.25
N PRO A 336 -8.66 5.26 16.35
CA PRO A 336 -9.55 5.78 17.39
C PRO A 336 -10.46 6.92 16.90
N TRP A 337 -10.04 7.62 15.85
CA TRP A 337 -10.85 8.64 15.21
C TRP A 337 -12.08 8.02 14.52
N PHE A 338 -11.89 6.92 13.78
CA PHE A 338 -12.97 6.16 13.13
C PHE A 338 -13.87 5.41 14.12
N GLU A 339 -13.34 4.92 15.24
CA GLU A 339 -14.15 4.26 16.28
C GLU A 339 -15.19 5.22 16.88
N ASN A 340 -14.86 6.51 16.95
CA ASN A 340 -15.74 7.56 17.48
C ASN A 340 -16.30 8.45 16.36
N PHE A 341 -16.39 7.92 15.13
CA PHE A 341 -16.72 8.71 13.94
C PHE A 341 -18.09 9.39 14.08
N ARG A 342 -19.08 8.66 14.58
CA ARG A 342 -20.46 9.14 14.72
C ARG A 342 -20.55 10.28 15.73
N GLU A 343 -19.96 10.12 16.91
CA GLU A 343 -19.96 11.17 17.94
C GLU A 343 -19.22 12.43 17.46
N ARG A 344 -18.11 12.25 16.74
CA ARG A 344 -17.28 13.37 16.27
C ARG A 344 -17.90 14.14 15.12
N THR A 345 -18.50 13.46 14.16
CA THR A 345 -18.90 14.05 12.87
C THR A 345 -20.39 14.29 12.73
N GLY A 346 -21.21 13.66 13.58
CA GLY A 346 -22.67 13.63 13.47
C GLY A 346 -23.20 12.80 12.30
N LEU A 347 -22.34 12.14 11.53
CA LEU A 347 -22.72 11.37 10.36
C LEU A 347 -23.17 9.96 10.74
N ASN A 348 -24.28 9.51 10.14
CA ASN A 348 -24.77 8.15 10.31
C ASN A 348 -24.14 7.20 9.27
N VAL A 349 -22.84 6.93 9.43
CA VAL A 349 -22.05 6.06 8.55
C VAL A 349 -21.66 4.81 9.32
N LYS A 350 -21.87 3.63 8.73
CA LYS A 350 -21.46 2.36 9.33
C LYS A 350 -19.94 2.18 9.15
N ILE A 351 -19.20 2.32 10.23
CA ILE A 351 -17.76 2.04 10.26
C ILE A 351 -17.53 0.59 10.66
N THR A 352 -16.77 -0.16 9.85
CA THR A 352 -16.29 -1.50 10.17
C THR A 352 -14.78 -1.49 10.14
N LEU A 353 -14.16 -2.06 11.18
CA LEU A 353 -12.72 -2.20 11.25
C LEU A 353 -12.32 -3.67 11.04
N GLN A 354 -11.40 -3.90 10.13
CA GLN A 354 -10.83 -5.19 9.80
C GLN A 354 -9.33 -5.20 10.09
N THR A 355 -8.88 -6.30 10.73
CA THR A 355 -7.48 -6.57 11.05
C THR A 355 -7.15 -8.04 10.79
N ASN A 356 -7.08 -8.41 9.52
CA ASN A 356 -6.96 -9.81 9.11
C ASN A 356 -5.52 -10.18 8.74
N SER A 357 -5.32 -11.34 8.14
CA SER A 357 -4.02 -11.70 7.56
C SER A 357 -3.68 -10.81 6.36
N LEU A 358 -2.39 -10.72 6.02
CA LEU A 358 -1.92 -9.92 4.89
C LEU A 358 -2.58 -10.32 3.55
N ALA A 359 -2.84 -11.61 3.34
CA ALA A 359 -3.49 -12.12 2.14
C ALA A 359 -4.98 -11.71 2.08
N GLU A 360 -5.68 -11.78 3.21
CA GLU A 360 -7.09 -11.34 3.32
C GLU A 360 -7.21 -9.82 3.16
N ASP A 361 -6.31 -9.06 3.79
CA ASP A 361 -6.27 -7.60 3.64
C ASP A 361 -5.97 -7.21 2.19
N PHE A 362 -4.98 -7.84 1.54
CA PHE A 362 -4.71 -7.60 0.12
C PHE A 362 -5.92 -7.93 -0.75
N CYS A 363 -6.59 -9.06 -0.49
CA CYS A 363 -7.80 -9.41 -1.22
C CYS A 363 -8.91 -8.38 -1.00
N THR A 364 -9.13 -7.94 0.23
CA THR A 364 -10.13 -6.91 0.59
C THR A 364 -9.88 -5.61 -0.17
N LEU A 365 -8.62 -5.15 -0.20
CA LEU A 365 -8.24 -3.93 -0.91
C LEU A 365 -8.42 -4.09 -2.44
N ALA A 366 -7.99 -5.21 -3.01
CA ALA A 366 -8.08 -5.46 -4.45
C ALA A 366 -9.51 -5.80 -4.91
N ARG A 367 -10.43 -6.13 -4.00
CA ARG A 367 -11.86 -6.31 -4.30
C ARG A 367 -12.69 -5.04 -4.17
N ALA A 368 -12.18 -4.04 -3.45
CA ALA A 368 -12.90 -2.80 -3.20
C ALA A 368 -13.37 -2.14 -4.51
N ARG A 369 -14.60 -1.61 -4.54
CA ARG A 369 -15.06 -0.77 -5.65
C ARG A 369 -14.57 0.67 -5.52
N ASN A 370 -14.57 1.19 -4.30
CA ASN A 370 -14.09 2.51 -3.92
C ASN A 370 -12.93 2.35 -2.92
N LEU A 371 -11.73 2.79 -3.29
CA LEU A 371 -10.51 2.55 -2.51
C LEU A 371 -9.78 3.86 -2.22
N VAL A 372 -9.46 4.11 -0.95
CA VAL A 372 -8.53 5.19 -0.58
C VAL A 372 -7.11 4.65 -0.48
N LEU A 373 -6.18 5.25 -1.24
CA LEU A 373 -4.76 4.95 -1.15
C LEU A 373 -4.14 5.82 -0.06
N SER A 374 -3.67 5.17 1.01
CA SER A 374 -2.78 5.80 1.99
C SER A 374 -1.36 5.88 1.45
N PHE A 375 -0.43 6.40 2.26
CA PHE A 375 1.01 6.33 1.99
C PHE A 375 1.52 4.90 2.18
N SER A 376 1.02 4.00 1.34
CA SER A 376 1.23 2.56 1.37
C SER A 376 1.30 2.01 -0.05
N THR A 377 2.38 1.30 -0.30
CA THR A 377 2.61 0.56 -1.54
C THR A 377 1.69 -0.65 -1.65
N LEU A 378 1.17 -1.17 -0.52
CA LEU A 378 0.22 -2.27 -0.52
C LEU A 378 -1.11 -1.87 -1.18
N SER A 379 -1.67 -0.73 -0.78
CA SER A 379 -2.92 -0.23 -1.38
C SER A 379 -2.75 0.14 -2.86
N ASN A 380 -1.59 0.69 -3.23
CA ASN A 380 -1.25 0.96 -4.64
C ASN A 380 -1.19 -0.33 -5.47
N ALA A 381 -0.47 -1.34 -4.98
CA ALA A 381 -0.37 -2.63 -5.63
C ALA A 381 -1.74 -3.31 -5.77
N ALA A 382 -2.56 -3.27 -4.72
CA ALA A 382 -3.91 -3.82 -4.75
C ALA A 382 -4.80 -3.11 -5.78
N ALA A 383 -4.72 -1.78 -5.89
CA ALA A 383 -5.44 -1.00 -6.89
C ALA A 383 -5.02 -1.37 -8.32
N ILE A 384 -3.72 -1.41 -8.59
CA ILE A 384 -3.16 -1.77 -9.91
C ILE A 384 -3.52 -3.20 -10.30
N MET A 385 -3.51 -4.14 -9.35
CA MET A 385 -3.86 -5.53 -9.63
C MET A 385 -5.37 -5.75 -9.72
N SER A 386 -6.20 -4.83 -9.25
CA SER A 386 -7.64 -5.03 -9.16
C SER A 386 -8.34 -5.01 -10.51
N LYS A 387 -9.25 -5.96 -10.74
CA LYS A 387 -10.24 -5.93 -11.83
C LYS A 387 -11.55 -5.22 -11.44
N ARG A 388 -11.68 -4.80 -10.18
CA ARG A 388 -12.95 -4.40 -9.54
C ARG A 388 -12.97 -2.95 -9.08
N VAL A 389 -11.81 -2.38 -8.74
CA VAL A 389 -11.69 -0.99 -8.32
C VAL A 389 -12.17 -0.09 -9.45
N LYS A 390 -13.18 0.74 -9.17
CA LYS A 390 -13.78 1.71 -10.09
C LYS A 390 -13.44 3.14 -9.69
N ARG A 391 -13.22 3.40 -8.40
CA ARG A 391 -12.83 4.72 -7.90
C ARG A 391 -11.67 4.62 -6.93
N VAL A 392 -10.65 5.44 -7.18
CA VAL A 392 -9.50 5.60 -6.30
C VAL A 392 -9.45 7.02 -5.78
N TYR A 393 -9.28 7.16 -4.47
CA TYR A 393 -9.04 8.43 -3.80
C TYR A 393 -7.63 8.44 -3.25
N LEU A 394 -6.87 9.51 -3.48
CA LEU A 394 -5.50 9.61 -2.97
C LEU A 394 -5.12 11.05 -2.63
N ARG A 395 -4.10 11.18 -1.79
CA ARG A 395 -3.42 12.44 -1.55
C ARG A 395 -2.48 12.75 -2.73
N GLN A 396 -2.42 13.99 -3.17
CA GLN A 396 -1.52 14.48 -4.23
C GLN A 396 -0.06 14.55 -3.75
N PHE A 397 0.53 13.43 -3.31
CA PHE A 397 1.94 13.33 -2.96
C PHE A 397 2.37 11.85 -2.82
N ALA A 398 2.15 11.06 -3.87
CA ALA A 398 2.57 9.67 -3.87
C ALA A 398 3.84 9.52 -4.72
N LEU A 399 4.95 10.09 -4.23
CA LEU A 399 6.28 9.84 -4.80
C LEU A 399 6.49 8.31 -4.79
N ASN A 400 6.76 7.72 -5.95
CA ASN A 400 6.83 6.26 -6.15
C ASN A 400 5.51 5.50 -6.28
N SER A 401 4.38 6.19 -6.49
CA SER A 401 3.15 5.52 -6.89
C SER A 401 3.24 4.99 -8.32
N MET A 402 2.64 3.81 -8.54
CA MET A 402 2.34 3.29 -9.88
C MET A 402 1.08 3.94 -10.48
N MET A 403 0.34 4.72 -9.67
CA MET A 403 -0.85 5.45 -10.10
C MET A 403 -0.48 6.85 -10.57
N ASN A 404 -0.95 7.20 -11.76
CA ASN A 404 -0.96 8.53 -12.34
C ASN A 404 -2.25 8.71 -13.15
N CYS A 405 -2.44 9.83 -13.84
CA CYS A 405 -3.69 10.12 -14.56
C CYS A 405 -3.86 9.36 -15.87
N ASP A 406 -2.85 8.61 -16.33
CA ASP A 406 -2.95 7.72 -17.48
C ASP A 406 -3.53 6.36 -17.04
N ILE A 407 -4.77 6.40 -16.55
CA ILE A 407 -5.54 5.26 -16.03
C ILE A 407 -6.25 4.49 -17.15
N TRP A 408 -6.94 3.40 -16.79
CA TRP A 408 -7.73 2.57 -17.71
C TRP A 408 -9.22 2.98 -17.72
N PRO A 409 -9.99 2.71 -18.80
CA PRO A 409 -11.28 3.35 -19.10
C PRO A 409 -12.40 3.27 -18.04
N ASP A 410 -12.31 2.31 -17.13
CA ASP A 410 -13.32 2.05 -16.09
C ASP A 410 -12.94 2.60 -14.71
N LEU A 411 -11.73 3.15 -14.59
CA LEU A 411 -11.23 3.71 -13.35
C LEU A 411 -11.44 5.21 -13.36
N SER A 412 -11.91 5.74 -12.25
CA SER A 412 -11.81 7.17 -11.95
C SER A 412 -10.85 7.38 -10.79
N MET A 413 -10.06 8.45 -10.87
CA MET A 413 -9.10 8.79 -9.84
C MET A 413 -9.35 10.22 -9.35
N VAL A 414 -9.58 10.36 -8.05
CA VAL A 414 -9.81 11.65 -7.38
C VAL A 414 -8.62 11.94 -6.48
N GLN A 415 -7.96 13.07 -6.74
CA GLN A 415 -6.83 13.52 -5.94
C GLN A 415 -7.26 14.61 -4.98
N TYR A 416 -6.74 14.56 -3.76
CA TYR A 416 -6.89 15.61 -2.77
C TYR A 416 -5.52 16.25 -2.53
N SER A 417 -5.42 17.54 -2.82
CA SER A 417 -4.29 18.35 -2.43
C SER A 417 -4.46 18.78 -0.98
N MET A 418 -3.36 18.77 -0.25
CA MET A 418 -3.29 19.31 1.09
C MET A 418 -1.90 19.91 1.26
N PRO A 419 -1.78 21.19 1.62
CA PRO A 419 -0.49 21.77 1.86
C PRO A 419 0.14 21.10 3.09
N ILE A 420 1.30 20.49 2.87
CA ILE A 420 2.21 20.01 3.92
C ILE A 420 3.56 20.65 3.61
N SER A 421 3.78 21.83 4.16
CA SER A 421 5.12 22.41 4.28
C SER A 421 5.64 22.17 5.70
N GLU A 422 6.94 22.39 5.94
CA GLU A 422 7.52 22.34 7.30
C GLU A 422 6.71 23.15 8.30
N GLN A 423 6.24 24.33 7.87
CA GLN A 423 5.36 25.23 8.63
C GLN A 423 4.00 24.60 9.04
N HIS A 424 3.52 23.56 8.35
CA HIS A 424 2.24 22.90 8.67
C HIS A 424 2.36 21.83 9.76
N HIS A 425 3.57 21.31 10.02
CA HIS A 425 3.80 20.34 11.10
C HIS A 425 4.68 20.86 12.24
N GLU A 426 5.39 21.96 12.05
CA GLU A 426 6.08 22.69 13.12
C GLU A 426 5.22 22.96 14.37
N PRO A 427 3.94 23.37 14.27
CA PRO A 427 3.09 23.60 15.44
C PRO A 427 2.84 22.36 16.30
N PHE A 428 3.16 21.17 15.78
CA PHE A 428 2.92 19.88 16.41
C PHE A 428 4.22 19.27 16.94
N ASN A 429 5.26 20.06 17.18
CA ASN A 429 6.49 19.68 17.88
C ASN A 429 7.27 18.47 17.32
N ASN A 430 6.95 18.00 16.11
CA ASN A 430 7.53 16.81 15.49
C ASN A 430 7.56 15.55 16.39
N THR A 431 6.61 15.38 17.32
CA THR A 431 6.50 14.19 18.17
C THR A 431 5.42 13.24 17.67
N TYR A 432 5.38 11.99 18.15
CA TYR A 432 4.27 11.07 17.85
C TYR A 432 2.92 11.57 18.38
N ALA A 433 2.89 12.28 19.53
CA ALA A 433 1.70 12.99 20.00
C ALA A 433 1.24 14.05 19.00
N GLY A 434 2.16 14.92 18.58
CA GLY A 434 1.81 15.98 17.65
C GLY A 434 1.42 15.49 16.27
N VAL A 435 2.04 14.41 15.76
CA VAL A 435 1.53 13.72 14.56
C VAL A 435 0.09 13.27 14.77
N THR A 436 -0.20 12.59 15.88
CA THR A 436 -1.55 12.09 16.16
C THR A 436 -2.57 13.23 16.21
N GLU A 437 -2.21 14.32 16.88
CA GLU A 437 -3.02 15.53 16.94
C GLU A 437 -3.25 16.10 15.53
N TRP A 438 -2.18 16.32 14.75
CA TRP A 438 -2.27 16.83 13.37
C TRP A 438 -3.20 15.98 12.50
N PHE A 439 -3.08 14.65 12.56
CA PHE A 439 -3.97 13.76 11.80
C PHE A 439 -5.45 14.00 12.15
N GLN A 440 -5.75 14.24 13.42
CA GLN A 440 -7.12 14.35 13.93
C GLN A 440 -7.70 15.77 13.84
N THR A 441 -6.85 16.79 13.82
CA THR A 441 -7.26 18.21 13.86
C THR A 441 -6.94 18.98 12.58
N TYR A 442 -6.35 18.35 11.55
CA TYR A 442 -6.04 19.01 10.29
C TYR A 442 -7.27 19.71 9.70
N ASN A 443 -7.15 21.01 9.44
CA ASN A 443 -8.24 21.84 8.97
C ASN A 443 -8.76 21.35 7.60
N MET A 444 -9.95 20.76 7.61
CA MET A 444 -10.59 20.18 6.43
C MET A 444 -10.80 21.18 5.28
N SER A 445 -10.91 22.48 5.58
CA SER A 445 -11.04 23.54 4.56
C SER A 445 -9.79 23.75 3.72
N LEU A 446 -8.61 23.34 4.22
CA LEU A 446 -7.34 23.37 3.48
C LEU A 446 -7.18 22.17 2.54
N ILE A 447 -8.06 21.18 2.63
CA ILE A 447 -8.04 20.02 1.75
C ILE A 447 -8.84 20.37 0.51
N THR A 448 -8.18 20.40 -0.64
CA THR A 448 -8.80 20.76 -1.93
C THR A 448 -8.87 19.55 -2.84
N ARG A 449 -10.04 19.30 -3.42
CA ARG A 449 -10.23 18.26 -4.44
C ARG A 449 -9.71 18.76 -5.78
N SER A 450 -8.81 17.99 -6.39
CA SER A 450 -8.35 18.21 -7.77
C SER A 450 -9.36 17.65 -8.78
N PRO A 451 -9.33 18.12 -10.03
CA PRO A 451 -10.10 17.50 -11.11
C PRO A 451 -9.87 15.99 -11.18
N SER A 452 -10.93 15.22 -11.40
CA SER A 452 -10.83 13.77 -11.52
C SER A 452 -10.11 13.39 -12.81
N CYS A 453 -9.21 12.42 -12.73
CA CYS A 453 -8.68 11.74 -13.91
C CYS A 453 -9.67 10.63 -14.31
N LYS A 454 -9.98 10.53 -15.60
CA LYS A 454 -10.94 9.61 -16.20
C LYS A 454 -10.33 8.96 -17.43
#